data_AF-A0A3B0B4S8-F1
#
_entry.id   AF-A0A3B0B4S8-F1
#
_cell.length_a   1.000
_cell.length_b   1.000
_cell.length_c   1.000
_cell.angle_alpha   90.00
_cell.angle_beta   90.00
_cell.angle_gamma   90.00
#
_symmetry.space_group_name_H-M   'P 1'
#
loop_
_entity.id
_entity.type
_entity.pdbx_description
1 polymer ?
#
loop_
_entity_poly.entity_id
_entity_poly.type
_entity_poly.pdbx_seq_one_letter_code
_entity_poly.pdbx_strand_id
1 'polypeptide(L)' 'MTRTNIDIDDDLVGEVMRRFDLSTKKEAVDLALRRLVGVPLTKDFLLGLRGSGWSGDLDAMRDDPPTGSTAE' A
#
# COMPACT_ATOMS: atom_id res chain seq x y z
N MET A 1 13.82 -7.80 18.29
CA MET A 1 14.53 -7.54 17.02
C MET A 1 15.88 -8.22 17.08
N THR A 2 16.25 -8.92 16.02
CA THR A 2 17.58 -9.54 15.89
C THR A 2 18.52 -8.55 15.20
N ARG A 3 19.77 -8.46 15.66
CA ARG A 3 20.78 -7.62 15.01
C ARG A 3 21.44 -8.41 13.89
N THR A 4 21.32 -7.92 12.67
CA THR A 4 21.91 -8.53 11.47
C THR A 4 22.93 -7.55 10.89
N ASN A 5 24.08 -8.05 10.44
CA ASN A 5 25.08 -7.25 9.74
C ASN A 5 25.00 -7.58 8.25
N ILE A 6 24.70 -6.58 7.43
CA ILE A 6 24.55 -6.71 5.98
C ILE A 6 25.20 -5.51 5.31
N ASP A 7 25.91 -5.74 4.21
CA ASP A 7 26.44 -4.67 3.38
C ASP A 7 25.32 -4.14 2.47
N ILE A 8 25.17 -2.81 2.45
CA ILE A 8 24.15 -2.12 1.67
C ILE A 8 24.84 -0.95 0.97
N ASP A 9 24.41 -0.64 -0.24
CA ASP A 9 24.85 0.53 -0.98
C ASP A 9 24.37 1.83 -0.30
N ASP A 10 25.33 2.66 0.10
CA ASP A 10 25.10 3.92 0.82
C ASP A 10 24.41 4.98 -0.06
N ASP A 11 24.61 4.95 -1.37
CA ASP A 11 23.96 5.89 -2.30
C ASP A 11 22.47 5.58 -2.41
N LEU A 12 22.12 4.28 -2.45
CA LEU A 12 20.73 3.81 -2.43
C LEU A 12 20.04 4.16 -1.12
N VAL A 13 20.70 3.95 0.02
CA VAL A 13 20.15 4.32 1.34
C VAL A 13 19.99 5.83 1.44
N GLY A 14 20.96 6.60 0.95
CA GLY A 14 20.90 8.07 0.91
C GLY A 14 19.72 8.57 0.08
N GLU A 15 19.46 7.96 -1.09
CA GLU A 15 18.30 8.32 -1.92
C GLU A 15 16.97 8.01 -1.23
N VAL A 16 16.84 6.85 -0.58
CA VAL A 16 15.64 6.51 0.20
C VAL A 16 15.45 7.49 1.36
N MET A 17 16.52 7.81 2.09
CA MET A 17 16.45 8.75 3.20
C MET A 17 16.03 10.15 2.74
N ARG A 18 16.58 10.65 1.63
CA ARG A 18 16.17 11.95 1.05
C ARG A 18 14.72 11.94 0.58
N ARG A 19 14.29 10.88 -0.10
CA ARG A 19 12.98 10.79 -0.73
C ARG A 19 11.84 10.62 0.27
N PHE A 20 12.12 10.00 1.42
CA PHE A 20 11.14 9.70 2.46
C PHE A 20 11.40 10.46 3.77
N ASP A 21 12.32 11.44 3.76
CA ASP A 21 12.70 12.30 4.88
C ASP A 21 13.04 11.52 6.16
N LEU A 22 13.95 10.56 6.04
CA LEU A 22 14.33 9.64 7.12
C LEU A 22 15.67 10.03 7.74
N SER A 23 15.75 9.90 9.06
CA SER A 23 16.92 10.27 9.86
C SER A 23 18.00 9.19 9.95
N THR A 24 17.66 7.91 9.75
CA THR A 24 18.61 6.80 9.92
C THR A 24 18.56 5.76 8.81
N LYS A 25 19.70 5.11 8.55
CA LYS A 25 19.79 3.94 7.64
C LYS A 25 18.86 2.80 8.07
N LYS A 26 18.67 2.63 9.38
CA LYS A 26 17.76 1.62 9.94
C LYS A 26 16.31 1.89 9.56
N GLU A 27 15.87 3.15 9.64
CA GLU A 27 14.51 3.55 9.24
C GLU A 27 14.30 3.35 7.73
N ALA A 28 15.31 3.66 6.91
CA ALA A 28 15.25 3.41 5.48
C ALA A 28 15.05 1.93 5.15
N VAL A 29 15.81 1.04 5.82
CA VAL A 29 15.68 -0.41 5.64
C VAL A 29 14.33 -0.93 6.17
N ASP A 30 13.88 -0.47 7.33
CA ASP A 30 12.59 -0.86 7.90
C ASP A 30 11.42 -0.43 6.99
N LEU A 31 11.46 0.80 6.49
CA LEU A 31 10.46 1.32 5.55
C LEU A 31 10.46 0.52 4.24
N ALA A 32 11.63 0.24 3.67
CA ALA A 32 11.77 -0.54 2.45
C ALA A 32 11.17 -1.94 2.62
N LEU A 33 11.49 -2.63 3.72
CA LEU A 33 10.96 -3.96 4.01
C LEU A 33 9.44 -3.96 4.20
N ARG A 34 8.90 -2.99 4.96
CA ARG A 34 7.45 -2.85 5.14
C ARG A 34 6.74 -2.59 3.82
N ARG A 35 7.32 -1.75 2.96
CA ARG A 35 6.75 -1.41 1.65
C ARG A 35 6.82 -2.59 0.68
N LEU A 36 7.88 -3.40 0.74
CA LEU A 36 8.04 -4.60 -0.08
C LEU A 36 7.10 -5.72 0.32
N VAL A 37 6.90 -5.91 1.63
CA VAL A 37 5.91 -6.86 2.16
C VAL A 37 4.48 -6.38 1.91
N GLY A 38 4.27 -5.06 1.78
CA GLY A 38 2.98 -4.44 1.51
C GLY A 38 1.97 -4.61 2.65
N VAL A 39 0.74 -4.16 2.43
CA VAL A 39 -0.39 -4.66 3.23
C VAL A 39 -0.51 -6.13 2.86
N PRO A 40 -0.58 -7.07 3.82
CA PRO A 40 -0.92 -8.44 3.51
C PRO A 40 -2.33 -8.42 2.91
N LEU A 41 -2.42 -8.33 1.58
CA LEU A 41 -3.60 -8.70 0.79
C LEU A 41 -3.72 -10.23 0.80
N THR A 42 -3.48 -10.84 1.97
CA THR A 42 -3.72 -12.24 2.18
C THR A 42 -5.21 -12.45 2.09
N LYS A 43 -5.58 -13.63 1.59
CA LYS A 43 -6.99 -14.03 1.50
C LYS A 43 -7.70 -13.83 2.84
N ASP A 44 -7.04 -14.14 3.96
CA ASP A 44 -7.62 -14.01 5.30
C ASP A 44 -7.84 -12.55 5.73
N PHE A 45 -6.91 -11.64 5.40
CA PHE A 45 -7.09 -10.21 5.64
C PHE A 45 -8.28 -9.65 4.84
N LEU A 46 -8.36 -9.98 3.55
CA LEU A 46 -9.46 -9.57 2.68
C LEU A 46 -10.81 -10.16 3.13
N LEU A 47 -10.83 -11.43 3.55
CA LEU A 47 -12.01 -12.06 4.12
C LEU A 47 -12.40 -11.46 5.47
N GLY A 48 -11.44 -10.95 6.25
CA GLY A 48 -11.68 -10.23 7.50
C GLY A 48 -12.31 -8.84 7.31
N LEU A 49 -12.17 -8.24 6.12
CA LEU A 49 -12.88 -7.01 5.75
C LEU A 49 -14.36 -7.27 5.45
N ARG A 50 -14.81 -8.53 5.35
CA ARG A 50 -16.21 -8.89 5.14
C ARG A 50 -17.03 -8.44 6.35
N GLY A 51 -17.91 -7.46 6.14
CA GLY A 51 -18.68 -6.84 7.22
C GLY A 51 -18.12 -5.49 7.72
N SER A 52 -16.99 -5.03 7.18
CA SER A 52 -16.69 -3.59 7.20
C SER A 52 -17.78 -2.92 6.39
N GLY A 53 -18.75 -2.33 7.09
CA GLY A 53 -20.02 -1.90 6.51
C GLY A 53 -19.81 -1.07 5.25
N TRP A 54 -20.53 -1.43 4.20
CA TRP A 54 -20.63 -0.62 3.00
C TRP A 54 -21.87 0.24 3.12
N SER A 55 -21.68 1.57 3.12
CA SER A 55 -22.75 2.56 3.35
C SER A 55 -23.30 3.20 2.06
N GLY A 56 -23.01 2.62 0.91
CA GLY A 56 -23.63 3.04 -0.35
C GLY A 56 -25.04 2.46 -0.50
N ASP A 57 -25.75 2.92 -1.53
CA ASP A 57 -26.98 2.32 -2.01
C ASP A 57 -26.67 1.55 -3.31
N LEU A 58 -26.85 0.22 -3.28
CA LEU A 58 -26.54 -0.64 -4.43
C LEU A 58 -27.48 -0.41 -5.59
N ASP A 59 -28.73 -0.03 -5.30
CA ASP A 59 -29.76 0.14 -6.32
C ASP A 59 -29.51 1.46 -7.05
N ALA A 60 -29.21 2.54 -6.31
CA ALA A 60 -28.82 3.82 -6.90
C ALA A 60 -27.59 3.75 -7.83
N MET A 61 -26.63 2.86 -7.54
CA MET A 61 -25.44 2.67 -8.39
C MET A 61 -25.70 1.84 -9.64
N ARG A 62 -26.75 1.00 -9.64
CA ARG A 62 -27.15 0.19 -10.79
C ARG A 62 -28.07 0.94 -11.73
N ASP A 63 -28.82 1.89 -11.18
CA ASP A 63 -29.74 2.75 -11.91
C ASP A 63 -29.02 3.91 -12.62
N ASP A 64 -27.73 4.13 -12.34
CA ASP A 64 -26.92 5.10 -13.09
C ASP A 64 -26.62 4.53 -14.50
N PRO A 65 -27.21 5.09 -15.57
CA PRO A 65 -26.94 4.62 -16.91
C PRO A 65 -25.46 4.84 -17.21
N PRO A 66 -24.77 3.90 -17.87
CA PRO A 66 -23.38 4.10 -18.25
C PRO A 66 -23.31 5.37 -19.12
N THR A 67 -22.68 6.41 -18.59
CA THR A 67 -22.36 7.64 -19.31
C THR A 67 -21.23 7.31 -20.30
N GLY A 68 -21.60 6.58 -21.35
CA GLY A 68 -20.68 5.99 -22.32
C GLY A 68 -21.37 5.50 -23.59
N SER A 69 -22.51 6.09 -23.96
CA SER A 69 -23.10 5.89 -25.29
C SER A 69 -23.88 7.13 -25.75
N THR A 70 -23.20 8.27 -25.87
CA THR A 70 -23.61 9.31 -26.81
C THR A 70 -22.63 9.31 -27.97
N ALA A 71 -22.98 8.57 -29.03
CA ALA A 71 -22.43 8.74 -30.36
C ALA A 71 -23.46 8.22 -31.37
N GLU A 72 -24.50 9.01 -31.62
CA GLU A 72 -25.05 9.24 -32.96
C GLU A 72 -25.82 10.57 -32.97
#